data_AF-A0A4P6UYE2-F1
#
_entry.id   AF-A0A4P6UYE2-F1
#
_cell.length_a   1.000
_cell.length_b   1.000
_cell.length_c   1.000
_cell.angle_alpha   90.00
_cell.angle_beta   90.00
_cell.angle_gamma   90.00
#
_symmetry.space_group_name_H-M   'P 1'
#
loop_
_entity.id
_entity.type
_entity.pdbx_description
1 polymer ?
#
loop_
_entity_poly.entity_id
_entity_poly.type
_entity_poly.pdbx_seq_one_letter_code
_entity_poly.pdbx_strand_id
1 'polypeptide(L)'
;MTPFHRSTGAIATINLKFAYGICFGFIAWLIWPTGINYWGFGLLSIMIALSALAVTGGAIVTLVKLLAIESAIRNFSRRGRQPKSAKLAGDDDLEQAGML
;
A
#
# COMPACT_ATOMS: atom_id res chain seq x y z
N MET A 1 8.50 18.25 11.94
CA MET A 1 7.75 17.03 11.55
C MET A 1 8.03 16.78 10.09
N THR A 2 8.82 15.75 9.77
CA THR A 2 9.05 15.36 8.38
C THR A 2 7.74 14.89 7.75
N PRO A 3 7.43 15.28 6.51
CA PRO A 3 6.20 14.86 5.86
C PRO A 3 6.16 13.33 5.80
N PHE A 4 5.04 12.73 6.19
CA PHE A 4 4.78 11.31 5.97
C PHE A 4 5.05 11.03 4.49
N HIS A 5 6.17 10.37 4.21
CA HIS A 5 6.59 10.07 2.85
C HIS A 5 5.54 9.12 2.28
N ARG A 6 4.68 9.59 1.36
CA ARG A 6 3.83 8.70 0.58
C ARG A 6 4.75 7.65 -0.01
N SER A 7 4.59 6.38 0.36
CA SER A 7 5.44 5.33 -0.19
C SER A 7 5.01 5.08 -1.64
N THR A 8 5.50 5.91 -2.56
CA THR A 8 5.37 5.75 -4.02
C THR A 8 5.77 4.34 -4.43
N GLY A 9 6.76 3.75 -3.75
CA GLY A 9 7.15 2.36 -3.93
C GLY A 9 6.04 1.35 -3.61
N ALA A 10 5.24 1.55 -2.55
CA ALA A 10 4.13 0.63 -2.24
C ALA A 10 3.00 0.73 -3.27
N ILE A 11 2.69 1.94 -3.73
CA ILE A 11 1.70 2.17 -4.79
C ILE A 11 2.18 1.53 -6.10
N ALA A 12 3.44 1.74 -6.48
CA ALA A 12 4.05 1.10 -7.64
C ALA A 12 4.00 -0.43 -7.54
N THR A 13 4.31 -0.97 -6.37
CA THR A 13 4.27 -2.43 -6.11
C THR A 13 2.86 -2.99 -6.28
N ILE A 14 1.83 -2.32 -5.73
CA ILE A 14 0.44 -2.75 -5.87
C ILE A 14 0.03 -2.75 -7.35
N ASN A 15 0.31 -1.66 -8.08
CA ASN A 15 0.01 -1.58 -9.52
C ASN A 15 0.72 -2.66 -10.33
N LEU A 16 1.99 -2.91 -10.02
CA LEU A 16 2.78 -3.96 -10.68
C LEU A 16 2.17 -5.35 -10.44
N LYS A 17 1.74 -5.64 -9.21
CA LYS A 17 1.06 -6.91 -8.89
C LYS A 17 -0.25 -7.06 -9.66
N PHE A 18 -1.05 -6.00 -9.80
CA PHE A 18 -2.25 -6.04 -10.63
C PHE A 18 -1.92 -6.29 -12.11
N ALA A 19 -0.91 -5.60 -12.65
CA ALA A 19 -0.46 -5.81 -14.02
C ALA A 19 0.00 -7.26 -14.25
N TYR A 20 0.77 -7.83 -13.32
CA TYR A 20 1.15 -9.25 -13.37
C TYR A 20 -0.05 -10.19 -13.28
N GLY A 21 -1.01 -9.91 -12.40
CA GLY A 21 -2.24 -10.70 -12.29
C GLY A 21 -3.02 -10.75 -13.60
N ILE A 22 -3.22 -9.60 -14.25
CA ILE A 22 -3.87 -9.52 -15.57
C ILE A 22 -3.06 -10.26 -16.63
N CYS A 23 -1.73 -10.08 -16.65
CA CYS A 23 -0.86 -10.75 -17.61
C CYS A 23 -0.92 -12.28 -17.48
N PHE A 24 -0.84 -12.82 -16.25
CA PHE A 24 -0.98 -14.24 -16.01
C PHE A 24 -2.38 -14.76 -16.37
N GLY A 25 -3.44 -14.01 -16.04
CA GLY A 25 -4.80 -14.38 -16.44
C GLY A 25 -4.98 -14.43 -17.97
N PHE A 26 -4.41 -13.45 -18.69
CA PHE A 26 -4.42 -13.41 -20.14
C PHE A 26 -3.64 -14.57 -20.77
N ILE A 27 -2.44 -14.86 -20.24
CA ILE A 27 -1.63 -16.00 -20.69
C ILE A 27 -2.39 -17.31 -20.47
N ALA A 28 -2.98 -17.51 -19.29
CA ALA A 28 -3.79 -18.69 -18.98
C ALA A 28 -4.92 -18.86 -20.00
N TRP A 29 -5.67 -17.79 -20.28
CA TRP A 29 -6.73 -17.82 -21.29
C TRP A 29 -6.21 -18.16 -22.69
N LEU A 30 -5.06 -17.61 -23.09
CA LEU A 30 -4.47 -17.82 -24.41
C LEU A 30 -3.99 -19.27 -24.64
N ILE A 31 -3.52 -19.93 -23.58
CA ILE A 31 -3.08 -21.34 -23.65
C ILE A 31 -4.21 -22.33 -23.37
N TRP A 32 -5.45 -21.85 -23.16
CA TRP A 32 -6.58 -22.73 -22.87
C TRP A 32 -6.79 -23.71 -24.03
N PRO A 33 -6.86 -25.02 -23.76
CA PRO A 33 -6.93 -26.00 -24.83
C PRO A 33 -8.29 -25.95 -25.52
N THR A 34 -8.28 -25.84 -26.85
CA THR A 34 -9.47 -25.89 -27.70
C THR A 34 -9.78 -27.28 -28.25
N GLY A 35 -8.88 -28.25 -28.04
CA GLY A 35 -9.04 -29.62 -28.52
C GLY A 35 -8.41 -30.66 -27.59
N ILE A 36 -8.90 -31.91 -27.66
CA ILE A 36 -8.50 -33.03 -26.79
C ILE A 36 -7.00 -33.34 -26.85
N ASN A 37 -6.36 -33.12 -28.00
CA ASN A 37 -4.93 -33.40 -28.18
C ASN A 37 -4.02 -32.50 -27.32
N TYR A 38 -4.56 -31.39 -26.80
CA TYR A 38 -3.82 -30.38 -26.04
C TYR A 38 -4.24 -30.31 -24.56
N TRP A 39 -4.88 -31.36 -24.04
CA TRP A 39 -5.41 -31.40 -22.67
C TRP A 39 -4.37 -31.02 -21.58
N GLY A 40 -3.09 -31.35 -21.78
CA GLY A 40 -2.00 -30.99 -20.86
C GLY A 40 -1.81 -29.48 -20.69
N PHE A 41 -2.09 -28.68 -21.72
CA PHE A 41 -2.10 -27.22 -21.62
C PHE A 41 -3.26 -26.70 -20.77
N GLY A 42 -4.34 -27.47 -20.61
CA GLY A 42 -5.43 -27.15 -19.69
C GLY A 42 -4.99 -27.15 -18.23
N LEU A 43 -4.22 -28.16 -17.82
CA LEU A 43 -3.66 -28.21 -16.47
C LEU A 43 -2.70 -27.02 -16.24
N LEU A 44 -1.83 -26.74 -17.22
CA LEU A 44 -0.91 -25.61 -17.16
C LEU A 44 -1.65 -24.27 -17.06
N SER A 45 -2.72 -24.08 -17.86
CA SER A 45 -3.61 -22.93 -17.79
C SER A 45 -4.19 -22.72 -16.40
N ILE A 46 -4.65 -23.79 -15.75
CA ILE A 46 -5.21 -23.71 -14.40
C ILE A 46 -4.14 -23.30 -13.39
N MET A 47 -2.93 -23.84 -13.47
CA MET A 47 -1.81 -23.47 -12.59
C MET A 47 -1.42 -21.99 -12.76
N ILE A 48 -1.41 -21.48 -13.99
CA ILE A 48 -1.16 -20.07 -14.26
C ILE A 48 -2.30 -19.20 -13.75
N ALA A 49 -3.56 -19.60 -13.95
CA ALA A 49 -4.73 -18.88 -13.44
C ALA A 49 -4.72 -18.80 -11.90
N LEU A 50 -4.34 -19.88 -11.21
CA LEU A 50 -4.15 -19.88 -9.75
C LEU A 50 -3.05 -18.90 -9.32
N SER A 51 -1.96 -18.83 -10.08
CA SER A 51 -0.88 -17.87 -9.83
C SER A 51 -1.37 -16.42 -10.01
N ALA A 52 -2.19 -16.16 -11.02
CA ALA A 52 -2.83 -14.86 -11.25
C ALA A 52 -3.70 -14.43 -10.05
N LEU A 53 -4.50 -15.37 -9.53
CA LEU A 53 -5.33 -15.16 -8.34
C LEU A 53 -4.49 -14.89 -7.08
N ALA A 54 -3.41 -15.65 -6.86
CA ALA A 54 -2.53 -15.48 -5.71
C ALA A 54 -1.85 -14.11 -5.70
N VAL A 55 -1.32 -13.68 -6.85
CA VAL A 55 -0.65 -12.37 -7.00
C VAL A 55 -1.66 -11.22 -6.78
N THR A 56 -2.85 -11.33 -7.37
CA THR A 56 -3.91 -10.33 -7.23
C THR A 56 -4.42 -10.26 -5.79
N GLY A 57 -4.65 -11.40 -5.14
CA GLY A 57 -5.03 -11.47 -3.73
C GLY A 57 -3.97 -10.85 -2.81
N GLY A 58 -2.70 -11.12 -3.08
CA GLY A 58 -1.58 -10.49 -2.36
C GLY A 58 -1.52 -8.97 -2.56
N ALA A 59 -1.90 -8.46 -3.74
CA ALA A 59 -2.03 -7.03 -4.01
C ALA A 59 -3.14 -6.39 -3.15
N ILE A 60 -4.31 -7.03 -3.09
CA ILE A 60 -5.45 -6.57 -2.27
C ILE A 60 -5.06 -6.51 -0.79
N VAL A 61 -4.40 -7.54 -0.25
CA VAL A 61 -3.95 -7.53 1.14
C VAL A 61 -2.98 -6.38 1.41
N THR A 62 -2.06 -6.11 0.46
CA THR A 62 -1.11 -4.99 0.57
C THR A 62 -1.84 -3.65 0.56
N LEU A 63 -2.87 -3.51 -0.29
CA LEU A 63 -3.71 -2.32 -0.37
C LEU A 63 -4.48 -2.08 0.92
N VAL A 64 -5.13 -3.11 1.48
CA VAL A 64 -5.88 -3.01 2.74
C VAL A 64 -4.96 -2.58 3.90
N LYS A 65 -3.76 -3.16 3.98
CA LYS A 65 -2.75 -2.76 4.98
C LYS A 65 -2.35 -1.29 4.83
N LEU A 66 -2.14 -0.83 3.59
CA LEU A 66 -1.81 0.56 3.31
C LEU A 66 -2.93 1.51 3.75
N LEU A 67 -4.19 1.18 3.41
CA LEU A 67 -5.36 1.97 3.81
C LEU A 67 -5.56 2.00 5.33
N ALA A 68 -5.31 0.90 6.02
CA ALA A 68 -5.39 0.84 7.49
C ALA A 68 -4.36 1.78 8.14
N ILE A 69 -3.11 1.78 7.63
CA ILE A 69 -2.06 2.68 8.10
C ILE A 69 -2.43 4.15 7.82
N GLU A 70 -2.89 4.47 6.62
CA GLU A 70 -3.32 5.84 6.28
C GLU A 70 -4.49 6.31 7.16
N SER A 71 -5.45 5.43 7.46
CA SER A 71 -6.55 5.73 8.36
C SER A 71 -6.06 5.99 9.79
N ALA A 72 -5.13 5.19 10.30
CA ALA A 72 -4.52 5.40 11.61
C ALA A 72 -3.76 6.73 11.69
N ILE A 73 -2.95 7.05 10.68
CA ILE A 73 -2.25 8.34 10.57
C ILE A 73 -3.24 9.49 10.54
N ARG A 74 -4.30 9.40 9.72
CA ARG A 74 -5.32 10.44 9.60
C ARG A 74 -6.06 10.68 10.92
N ASN A 75 -6.37 9.60 11.65
CA ASN A 75 -6.98 9.68 12.97
C ASN A 75 -6.02 10.29 14.01
N PHE A 76 -4.73 9.95 13.93
CA PHE A 76 -3.71 10.54 14.79
C PHE A 76 -3.52 12.03 14.51
N SER A 77 -3.39 12.44 13.24
CA SER A 77 -3.27 13.85 12.85
C SER A 77 -4.51 14.67 13.20
N ARG A 78 -5.69 14.04 13.25
CA ARG A 78 -6.94 14.72 13.65
C ARG A 78 -7.07 14.88 15.16
N ARG A 79 -6.45 13.99 15.95
CA ARG A 79 -6.42 14.03 17.43
C ARG A 79 -5.24 14.84 17.98
N GLY A 80 -4.12 14.87 17.26
CA GLY A 80 -3.04 15.81 17.51
C GLY A 80 -3.52 17.21 17.17
N ARG A 81 -3.97 17.96 18.19
CA ARG A 81 -4.06 19.42 18.10
C ARG A 81 -2.78 19.94 17.43
N GLN A 82 -2.89 21.00 16.61
CA GLN A 82 -1.72 21.81 16.22
C GLN A 82 -0.81 21.90 17.44
N PRO A 83 0.51 21.63 17.33
CA PRO A 83 1.40 21.86 18.45
C PRO A 83 1.07 23.26 18.93
N LYS A 84 0.56 23.38 20.17
CA LYS A 84 0.45 24.71 20.78
C LYS A 84 1.86 25.24 20.59
N SER A 85 1.99 26.32 19.83
CA SER A 85 3.21 27.10 19.80
C SER A 85 3.39 27.55 21.24
N ALA A 86 4.01 26.70 22.05
CA ALA A 86 4.59 27.09 23.30
C ALA A 86 5.64 28.08 22.83
N LYS A 87 5.30 29.37 22.95
CA LYS A 87 6.29 30.43 22.90
C LYS A 87 7.34 29.96 23.91
N LEU A 88 8.48 29.49 23.41
CA LEU A 88 9.62 29.19 24.27
C LEU A 88 9.82 30.48 25.05
N ALA A 89 9.71 30.42 26.38
CA ALA A 89 9.87 31.59 27.22
C ALA A 89 11.20 32.22 26.83
N GLY A 90 11.15 33.45 26.30
CA GLY A 90 12.36 34.19 25.99
C GLY A 90 13.05 34.59 27.29
N ASP A 91 14.31 35.00 27.21
CA ASP A 91 15.03 35.49 28.40
C ASP A 91 14.25 36.63 29.09
N ASP A 92 13.57 37.48 28.32
CA ASP A 92 12.66 38.54 28.83
C ASP A 92 11.49 37.99 29.68
N ASP A 93 10.94 36.82 29.31
CA ASP A 93 9.84 36.17 30.04
C ASP A 93 10.37 35.53 31.35
N LEU A 94 11.65 35.13 31.40
CA LEU A 94 12.32 34.61 32.60
C LEU A 94 12.75 35.72 33.56
N GLU A 95 13.20 36.86 33.05
CA GLU A 95 13.53 38.06 33.84
C GLU A 95 12.28 38.65 34.48
N GLN A 96 11.17 38.76 33.74
CA GLN A 96 9.90 39.25 34.29
C GLN A 96 9.28 38.30 35.34
N ALA A 97 9.60 37.02 35.26
CA ALA A 97 9.21 36.02 36.26
C ALA A 97 10.18 35.93 37.46
N GLY A 98 11.26 36.71 37.48
CA GLY A 98 12.26 36.73 38.55
C GLY A 98 13.07 35.43 38.67
N MET A 99 13.21 34.69 37.57
CA MET A 99 13.98 33.43 37.53
C MET A 99 15.44 33.65 37.14
N LEU A 100 15.79 34.85 36.66
CA LEU A 100 17.16 35.37 36.46
C LEU A 100 17.39 36.60 37.33
#